data_AF-A0AAW5WKC1-F1
#
_entry.id   AF-A0AAW5WKC1-F1
#
_cell.length_a   1.000
_cell.length_b   1.000
_cell.length_c   1.000
_cell.angle_alpha   90.00
_cell.angle_beta   90.00
_cell.angle_gamma   90.00
#
_symmetry.space_group_name_H-M   'P 1'
#
loop_
_entity.id
_entity.type
_entity.pdbx_description
1 polymer ?
#
loop_
_entity_poly.entity_id
_entity_poly.type
_entity_poly.pdbx_seq_one_letter_code
_entity_poly.pdbx_strand_id
1 'polypeptide(L)'
;MTQEKIEKGICKQCGCTWNTACVDEIHGACWWMDKNKTLCSHCFYGFNDEPYQTKVYYRPGYEFLERDREFAWETLANSKSHWVYDMEHDVLCVVGLGDHIGAVRFIARKFYGLDRIYRDEIPKWQEIIANNMIFHNAAVNESGHYASCLPRKYRSED
;
A
#
# COMPACT_ATOMS: atom_id res chain seq x y z
N MET A 1 1.91 -23.36 13.04
CA MET A 1 2.14 -22.04 12.43
C MET A 1 1.53 -21.02 13.37
N THR A 2 2.35 -20.36 14.18
CA THR A 2 1.90 -19.32 15.12
C THR A 2 1.58 -18.06 14.32
N GLN A 3 0.32 -17.64 14.31
CA GLN A 3 -0.05 -16.31 13.84
C GLN A 3 0.72 -15.29 14.68
N GLU A 4 1.66 -14.57 14.09
CA GLU A 4 2.23 -13.39 14.73
C GLU A 4 1.08 -12.40 14.94
N LYS A 5 0.76 -12.14 16.21
CA LYS A 5 -0.18 -11.08 16.56
C LYS A 5 0.46 -9.77 16.14
N ILE A 6 -0.04 -9.18 15.05
CA ILE A 6 0.30 -7.82 14.67
C ILE A 6 -0.07 -6.91 15.85
N GLU A 7 0.93 -6.37 16.54
CA GLU A 7 0.73 -5.46 17.67
C GLU A 7 0.25 -4.11 17.13
N LYS A 8 -1.06 -3.88 17.25
CA LYS A 8 -1.70 -2.64 16.80
C LYS A 8 -1.32 -1.47 17.70
N GLY A 9 -1.12 -0.30 17.09
CA GLY A 9 -0.80 0.94 17.81
C GLY A 9 0.69 1.13 18.06
N ILE A 10 1.54 0.33 17.42
CA ILE A 10 3.00 0.46 17.42
C ILE A 10 3.46 0.48 15.96
N CYS A 11 4.24 1.49 15.58
CA CYS A 11 4.79 1.57 14.24
C CYS A 11 5.81 0.45 14.03
N LYS A 12 5.64 -0.38 13.00
CA LYS A 12 6.54 -1.51 12.71
C LYS A 12 7.94 -1.09 12.27
N GLN A 13 8.13 0.17 11.85
CA GLN A 13 9.41 0.71 11.41
C GLN A 13 10.18 1.41 12.54
N CYS A 14 9.57 2.36 13.24
CA CYS A 14 10.25 3.13 14.30
C CYS A 14 9.82 2.80 15.72
N GLY A 15 8.81 1.94 15.92
CA GLY A 15 8.27 1.60 17.23
C GLY A 15 7.45 2.71 17.90
N CYS A 16 7.18 3.84 17.22
CA CYS A 16 6.42 4.93 17.83
C CYS A 16 4.98 4.50 18.18
N THR A 17 4.41 5.14 19.20
CA THR A 17 3.02 4.94 19.62
C THR A 17 2.28 6.28 19.65
N TRP A 18 1.00 6.30 20.00
CA TRP A 18 0.26 7.57 20.16
C TRP A 18 0.78 8.45 21.30
N ASN A 19 1.35 7.84 22.34
CA ASN A 19 1.93 8.57 23.48
C ASN A 19 3.40 8.94 23.26
N THR A 20 4.06 8.26 22.32
CA THR A 20 5.48 8.43 21.98
C THR A 20 5.63 8.61 20.48
N ALA A 21 4.86 9.55 19.91
CA ALA A 21 4.86 9.83 18.48
C ALA A 21 6.24 10.35 18.03
N CYS A 22 6.65 10.04 16.81
CA CYS A 22 7.75 10.75 16.17
C CYS A 22 7.38 12.23 16.06
N VAL A 23 8.36 13.11 16.26
CA VAL A 23 8.19 14.56 16.14
C VAL A 23 9.24 15.09 15.18
N ASP A 24 8.82 15.95 14.27
CA ASP A 24 9.64 16.66 13.31
C ASP A 24 9.36 18.15 13.46
N GLU A 25 10.40 18.98 13.33
CA GLU A 25 10.29 20.43 13.54
C GLU A 25 9.40 21.11 12.50
N ILE A 26 9.28 20.53 11.30
CA ILE A 26 8.51 21.09 10.17
C ILE A 26 7.08 20.51 10.15
N HIS A 27 6.94 19.21 10.37
CA HIS A 27 5.69 18.46 10.15
C HIS A 27 4.94 18.11 11.44
N GLY A 28 5.52 18.39 12.62
CA GLY A 28 4.89 18.13 13.91
C GLY A 28 4.92 16.66 14.32
N ALA A 29 3.88 16.19 15.01
CA ALA A 29 3.80 14.80 15.46
C ALA A 29 3.26 13.87 14.35
N CYS A 30 3.82 12.67 14.25
CA CYS A 30 3.36 11.68 13.28
C CYS A 30 1.94 11.17 13.58
N TRP A 31 1.23 10.72 12.55
CA TRP A 31 -0.08 10.07 12.66
C TRP A 31 -0.08 8.68 12.02
N TRP A 32 -1.09 7.85 12.27
CA TRP A 32 -1.22 6.53 11.64
C TRP A 32 -1.64 6.65 10.18
N MET A 33 -0.90 5.99 9.28
CA MET A 33 -1.19 5.98 7.84
C MET A 33 -2.15 4.85 7.43
N ASP A 34 -2.23 3.79 8.23
CA ASP A 34 -3.00 2.59 7.94
C ASP A 34 -4.07 2.33 9.01
N LYS A 35 -5.10 1.56 8.65
CA LYS A 35 -6.23 1.25 9.56
C LYS A 35 -5.81 0.37 10.75
N ASN A 36 -4.76 -0.43 10.61
CA ASN A 36 -4.26 -1.30 11.67
C ASN A 36 -3.33 -0.57 12.64
N LYS A 37 -2.99 0.70 12.38
CA LYS A 37 -2.13 1.54 13.21
C LYS A 37 -0.76 0.90 13.39
N THR A 38 -0.15 0.48 12.29
CA THR A 38 1.14 -0.20 12.24
C THR A 38 2.19 0.57 11.45
N LEU A 39 1.83 1.65 10.75
CA LEU A 39 2.77 2.53 10.05
C LEU A 39 2.47 4.00 10.35
N CYS A 40 3.47 4.76 10.80
CA CYS A 40 3.33 6.19 11.06
C CYS A 40 3.72 7.06 9.85
N SER A 41 3.18 8.27 9.77
CA SER A 41 3.39 9.19 8.66
C SER A 41 4.86 9.56 8.47
N HIS A 42 5.64 9.72 9.54
CA HIS A 42 7.05 10.09 9.43
C HIS A 42 7.90 8.99 8.82
N CYS A 43 7.62 7.73 9.19
CA CYS A 43 8.25 6.59 8.53
C CYS A 43 7.79 6.48 7.09
N PHE A 44 6.49 6.58 6.84
CA PHE A 44 5.95 6.50 5.48
C PHE A 44 6.53 7.57 4.52
N TYR A 45 6.65 8.82 4.96
CA TYR A 45 7.20 9.91 4.15
C TYR A 45 8.74 9.97 4.16
N GLY A 46 9.41 9.11 4.95
CA GLY A 46 10.87 9.09 5.04
C GLY A 46 11.48 10.32 5.73
N PHE A 47 10.78 10.89 6.72
CA PHE A 47 11.26 12.02 7.52
C PHE A 47 12.33 11.64 8.56
N ASN A 48 12.56 10.34 8.80
CA ASN A 48 13.52 9.84 9.80
C ASN A 48 14.91 9.49 9.22
N ASP A 49 15.40 10.25 8.24
CA ASP A 49 16.79 10.29 7.73
C ASP A 49 17.45 9.02 7.15
N GLU A 50 16.86 7.82 7.19
CA GLU A 50 17.41 6.67 6.44
C GLU A 50 16.86 6.59 5.01
N PRO A 51 17.70 6.33 3.99
CA PRO A 51 17.26 6.27 2.60
C PRO A 51 16.37 5.05 2.37
N TYR A 52 15.06 5.29 2.32
CA TYR A 52 14.06 4.32 1.91
C TYR A 52 14.39 3.76 0.52
N GLN A 53 14.34 2.44 0.38
CA GLN A 53 14.41 1.73 -0.91
C GLN A 53 13.02 1.51 -1.51
N THR A 54 12.05 2.36 -1.16
CA THR A 54 10.68 2.26 -1.67
C THR A 54 10.70 2.21 -3.18
N LYS A 55 10.19 1.12 -3.75
CA LYS A 55 10.10 0.97 -5.19
C LYS A 55 8.91 1.75 -5.69
N VAL A 56 9.14 2.66 -6.62
CA VAL A 56 8.10 3.54 -7.13
C VAL A 56 7.73 3.10 -8.54
N TYR A 57 6.44 2.89 -8.79
CA TYR A 57 5.91 2.59 -10.11
C TYR A 57 4.84 3.59 -10.48
N TYR A 58 4.96 4.17 -11.67
CA TYR A 58 3.97 5.10 -12.22
C TYR A 58 3.31 4.52 -13.46
N ARG A 59 1.99 4.71 -13.54
CA ARG A 59 1.18 4.26 -14.68
C ARG A 59 0.60 5.45 -15.47
N PRO A 60 1.33 5.95 -16.49
CA PRO A 60 0.82 6.99 -17.40
C PRO A 60 -0.17 6.44 -18.44
N GLY A 61 -0.28 5.11 -18.58
CA GLY A 61 -1.10 4.45 -19.60
C GLY A 61 -1.39 2.99 -19.21
N TYR A 62 -1.10 2.03 -20.10
CA TYR A 62 -1.36 0.62 -19.77
C TYR A 62 -0.28 -0.03 -18.91
N GLU A 63 0.98 0.42 -19.01
CA GLU A 63 2.15 -0.17 -18.37
C GLU A 63 2.60 0.60 -17.13
N PHE A 64 3.18 -0.12 -16.16
CA PHE A 64 3.84 0.46 -15.00
C PHE A 64 5.32 0.64 -15.27
N LEU A 65 5.81 1.86 -15.05
CA LEU A 65 7.21 2.22 -15.24
C LEU A 65 7.83 2.52 -13.87
N GLU A 66 9.03 1.98 -13.63
CA GLU A 66 9.78 2.28 -12.42
C GLU A 66 10.21 3.77 -12.40
N ARG A 67 10.23 4.36 -11.22
CA ARG A 67 10.57 5.76 -10.97
C ARG A 67 11.51 5.88 -9.79
N ASP A 68 12.21 7.01 -9.75
CA ASP A 68 13.16 7.33 -8.69
C ASP A 68 12.47 7.90 -7.44
N ARG A 69 13.30 8.18 -6.45
CA ARG A 69 12.88 8.75 -5.16
C ARG A 69 12.33 10.17 -5.32
N GLU A 70 12.88 10.99 -6.20
CA GLU A 70 12.43 12.38 -6.40
C GLU A 70 10.96 12.39 -6.85
N PHE A 71 10.61 11.54 -7.81
CA PHE A 71 9.23 11.35 -8.24
C PHE A 71 8.30 10.89 -7.11
N ALA A 72 8.77 9.99 -6.24
CA ALA A 72 8.02 9.56 -5.05
C ALA A 72 7.71 10.76 -4.14
N TRP A 73 8.72 11.55 -3.83
CA TRP A 73 8.59 12.72 -2.95
C TRP A 73 7.62 13.75 -3.52
N GLU A 74 7.74 14.09 -4.82
CA GLU A 74 6.81 14.99 -5.49
C GLU A 74 5.37 14.45 -5.46
N THR A 75 5.20 13.16 -5.70
CA THR A 75 3.89 12.49 -5.67
C THR A 75 3.27 12.56 -4.27
N LEU A 76 4.06 12.27 -3.23
CA LEU A 76 3.62 12.23 -1.84
C LEU A 76 3.34 13.63 -1.28
N ALA A 77 4.09 14.65 -1.72
CA ALA A 77 3.84 16.05 -1.40
C ALA A 77 2.59 16.60 -2.10
N ASN A 78 2.23 16.04 -3.27
CA ASN A 78 1.06 16.46 -4.01
C ASN A 78 -0.21 15.75 -3.51
N SER A 79 -1.03 16.49 -2.76
CA SER A 79 -2.30 16.02 -2.21
C SER A 79 -3.35 15.63 -3.25
N LYS A 80 -3.15 15.93 -4.55
CA LYS A 80 -4.05 15.52 -5.64
C LYS A 80 -3.64 14.19 -6.29
N SER A 81 -2.50 13.63 -5.91
CA SER A 81 -2.01 12.37 -6.47
C SER A 81 -2.89 11.19 -6.05
N HIS A 82 -3.04 10.20 -6.92
CA HIS A 82 -3.72 8.95 -6.63
C HIS A 82 -2.69 7.83 -6.57
N TRP A 83 -2.66 7.08 -5.48
CA TRP A 83 -1.68 6.01 -5.32
C TRP A 83 -2.17 4.90 -4.39
N VAL A 84 -1.54 3.75 -4.53
CA VAL A 84 -1.63 2.60 -3.62
C VAL A 84 -0.23 2.29 -3.13
N TYR A 85 -0.06 2.18 -1.82
CA TYR A 85 1.21 1.79 -1.21
C TYR A 85 1.07 0.42 -0.56
N ASP A 86 1.97 -0.50 -0.89
CA ASP A 86 2.08 -1.81 -0.24
C ASP A 86 3.18 -1.78 0.81
N MET A 87 2.79 -1.88 2.08
CA MET A 87 3.69 -1.83 3.23
C MET A 87 4.53 -3.09 3.41
N GLU A 88 4.13 -4.22 2.83
CA GLU A 88 4.83 -5.49 2.96
C GLU A 88 6.07 -5.52 2.06
N HIS A 89 5.93 -5.08 0.81
CA HIS A 89 7.02 -5.06 -0.17
C HIS A 89 7.67 -3.68 -0.33
N ASP A 90 7.21 -2.68 0.43
CA ASP A 90 7.65 -1.28 0.34
C ASP A 90 7.56 -0.74 -1.10
N VAL A 91 6.34 -0.77 -1.65
CA VAL A 91 6.06 -0.41 -3.06
C VAL A 91 5.02 0.69 -3.14
N LEU A 92 5.38 1.82 -3.76
CA LEU A 92 4.47 2.91 -4.09
C LEU A 92 4.02 2.81 -5.56
N CYS A 93 2.73 2.58 -5.80
CA CYS A 93 2.15 2.58 -7.14
C CYS A 93 1.30 3.83 -7.36
N VAL A 94 1.76 4.71 -8.23
CA VAL A 94 1.12 5.97 -8.62
C VAL A 94 0.27 5.75 -9.86
N VAL A 95 -0.99 6.17 -9.79
CA VAL A 95 -2.01 5.93 -10.82
C VAL A 95 -2.80 7.19 -11.14
N GLY A 96 -3.56 7.15 -12.23
CA GLY A 96 -4.56 8.17 -12.54
C GLY A 96 -5.83 8.02 -11.70
N LEU A 97 -6.69 9.04 -11.77
CA LEU A 97 -8.02 9.03 -11.17
C LEU A 97 -8.79 7.76 -11.60
N GLY A 98 -9.24 6.99 -10.61
CA GLY A 98 -10.07 5.80 -10.82
C GLY A 98 -9.32 4.49 -11.10
N ASP A 99 -7.98 4.50 -11.14
CA ASP A 99 -7.18 3.32 -11.54
C ASP A 99 -6.41 2.65 -10.38
N HIS A 100 -6.86 2.83 -9.13
CA HIS A 100 -6.31 2.10 -7.98
C HIS A 100 -6.39 0.58 -8.16
N ILE A 101 -7.39 0.07 -8.88
CA ILE A 101 -7.47 -1.36 -9.20
C ILE A 101 -6.32 -1.81 -10.10
N GLY A 102 -5.83 -0.95 -10.98
CA GLY A 102 -4.63 -1.19 -11.78
C GLY A 102 -3.40 -1.41 -10.89
N ALA A 103 -3.22 -0.54 -9.89
CA ALA A 103 -2.15 -0.67 -8.90
C ALA A 103 -2.29 -1.97 -8.09
N VAL A 104 -3.47 -2.28 -7.54
CA VAL A 104 -3.68 -3.52 -6.77
C VAL A 104 -3.36 -4.75 -7.63
N ARG A 105 -3.82 -4.80 -8.89
CA ARG A 105 -3.52 -5.91 -9.80
C ARG A 105 -2.04 -6.04 -10.11
N PHE A 106 -1.36 -4.92 -10.33
CA PHE A 106 0.08 -4.91 -10.56
C PHE A 106 0.85 -5.41 -9.34
N ILE A 107 0.53 -4.89 -8.16
CA ILE A 107 1.18 -5.29 -6.90
C ILE A 107 0.96 -6.77 -6.64
N ALA A 108 -0.30 -7.24 -6.71
CA ALA A 108 -0.65 -8.63 -6.48
C ALA A 108 0.09 -9.58 -7.44
N ARG A 109 0.19 -9.22 -8.73
CA ARG A 109 0.90 -10.02 -9.73
C ARG A 109 2.41 -10.03 -9.50
N LYS A 110 3.01 -8.85 -9.37
CA LYS A 110 4.46 -8.68 -9.38
C LYS A 110 5.12 -9.09 -8.06
N PHE A 111 4.46 -8.84 -6.93
CA PHE A 111 5.05 -9.03 -5.61
C PHE A 111 4.44 -10.20 -4.83
N TYR A 112 3.14 -10.46 -5.00
CA TYR A 112 2.48 -11.60 -4.35
C TYR A 112 2.33 -12.84 -5.27
N GLY A 113 2.86 -12.79 -6.50
CA GLY A 113 2.84 -13.92 -7.43
C GLY A 113 1.44 -14.31 -7.90
N LEU A 114 0.48 -13.39 -7.90
CA LEU A 114 -0.88 -13.66 -8.36
C LEU A 114 -0.91 -13.89 -9.88
N ASP A 115 -1.50 -14.99 -10.32
CA ASP A 115 -1.94 -15.13 -11.72
C ASP A 115 -3.46 -14.94 -11.82
N ARG A 116 -4.21 -15.92 -11.29
CA ARG A 116 -5.68 -15.92 -11.19
C ARG A 116 -6.11 -16.48 -9.83
N ILE A 117 -7.30 -16.08 -9.37
CA ILE A 117 -7.89 -16.55 -8.11
C ILE A 117 -9.13 -17.40 -8.35
N TYR A 118 -9.35 -18.39 -7.49
CA TYR A 118 -10.65 -19.01 -7.31
C TYR A 118 -11.54 -18.20 -6.35
N ARG A 119 -12.84 -18.48 -6.35
CA ARG A 119 -13.82 -17.72 -5.54
C ARG A 119 -13.58 -17.87 -4.03
N ASP A 120 -13.14 -19.05 -3.60
CA ASP A 120 -12.78 -19.38 -2.22
C ASP A 120 -11.48 -18.71 -1.76
N GLU A 121 -10.66 -18.20 -2.67
CA GLU A 121 -9.46 -17.43 -2.34
C GLU A 121 -9.74 -15.94 -2.12
N ILE A 122 -10.94 -15.45 -2.43
CA ILE A 122 -11.31 -14.03 -2.25
C ILE A 122 -11.06 -13.55 -0.81
N PRO A 123 -11.46 -14.27 0.26
CA PRO A 123 -11.20 -13.82 1.63
C PRO A 123 -9.70 -13.64 1.94
N LYS A 124 -8.84 -14.52 1.44
CA LYS A 124 -7.38 -14.40 1.57
C LYS A 124 -6.88 -13.09 0.95
N TRP A 125 -7.35 -12.76 -0.25
CA TRP A 125 -6.95 -11.53 -0.92
C TRP A 125 -7.54 -10.28 -0.27
N GLN A 126 -8.74 -10.37 0.31
CA GLN A 126 -9.29 -9.29 1.13
C GLN A 126 -8.40 -8.98 2.35
N GLU A 127 -7.88 -10.01 3.00
CA GLU A 127 -6.98 -9.87 4.14
C GLU A 127 -5.65 -9.24 3.74
N ILE A 128 -5.01 -9.74 2.66
CA ILE A 128 -3.76 -9.16 2.12
C ILE A 128 -3.95 -7.68 1.80
N ILE A 129 -5.00 -7.33 1.06
CA ILE A 129 -5.25 -5.93 0.66
C ILE A 129 -5.55 -5.07 1.89
N ALA A 130 -6.35 -5.57 2.85
CA ALA A 130 -6.71 -4.81 4.04
C ALA A 130 -5.51 -4.54 4.97
N ASN A 131 -4.60 -5.51 5.08
CA ASN A 131 -3.50 -5.43 6.03
C ASN A 131 -2.28 -4.74 5.46
N ASN A 132 -2.04 -4.86 4.15
CA ASN A 132 -0.77 -4.46 3.55
C ASN A 132 -0.90 -3.21 2.67
N MET A 133 -2.09 -2.89 2.14
CA MET A 133 -2.25 -1.81 1.17
C MET A 133 -2.92 -0.57 1.74
N ILE A 134 -2.32 0.59 1.48
CA ILE A 134 -2.84 1.93 1.80
C ILE A 134 -3.31 2.59 0.50
N PHE A 135 -4.50 3.19 0.53
CA PHE A 135 -5.12 3.85 -0.61
C PHE A 135 -5.22 5.37 -0.37
N HIS A 136 -4.71 6.17 -1.30
CA HIS A 136 -4.82 7.62 -1.25
C HIS A 136 -5.62 8.17 -2.43
N ASN A 137 -6.52 9.12 -2.14
CA ASN A 137 -7.49 9.68 -3.09
C ASN A 137 -8.25 8.60 -3.88
N ALA A 138 -8.56 7.48 -3.25
CA ALA A 138 -9.39 6.44 -3.83
C ALA A 138 -10.87 6.71 -3.55
N ALA A 139 -11.72 6.57 -4.55
CA ALA A 139 -13.18 6.66 -4.38
C ALA A 139 -13.73 5.50 -3.54
N VAL A 140 -13.02 4.36 -3.53
CA VAL A 140 -13.34 3.17 -2.74
C VAL A 140 -12.05 2.72 -2.06
N ASN A 141 -12.09 2.36 -0.77
CA ASN A 141 -10.94 1.86 -0.02
C ASN A 141 -11.24 0.55 0.74
N GLU A 142 -12.27 -0.16 0.27
CA GLU A 142 -12.69 -1.44 0.83
C GLU A 142 -11.94 -2.59 0.16
N SER A 143 -11.23 -3.40 0.95
CA SER A 143 -10.51 -4.56 0.44
C SER A 143 -11.43 -5.57 -0.26
N GLY A 144 -12.69 -5.66 0.20
CA GLY A 144 -13.73 -6.48 -0.42
C GLY A 144 -13.94 -6.17 -1.90
N HIS A 145 -14.04 -4.87 -2.22
CA HIS A 145 -14.18 -4.41 -3.60
C HIS A 145 -12.99 -4.82 -4.45
N TYR A 146 -11.77 -4.49 -4.01
CA TYR A 146 -10.55 -4.77 -4.77
C TYR A 146 -10.28 -6.26 -4.97
N ALA A 147 -10.45 -7.08 -3.92
CA ALA A 147 -10.29 -8.53 -4.02
C ALA A 147 -11.27 -9.14 -5.03
N SER A 148 -12.51 -8.65 -5.07
CA SER A 148 -13.52 -9.15 -6.01
C SER A 148 -13.20 -8.84 -7.48
N CYS A 149 -12.38 -7.81 -7.73
CA CYS A 149 -11.95 -7.34 -9.04
C CYS A 149 -10.63 -7.97 -9.52
N LEU A 150 -10.03 -8.86 -8.73
CA LEU A 150 -8.84 -9.61 -9.14
C LEU A 150 -9.17 -10.62 -10.27
N PRO A 151 -8.20 -10.98 -11.13
CA PRO A 151 -8.42 -11.93 -12.23
C PRO A 151 -8.92 -13.28 -11.71
N ARG A 152 -10.00 -13.82 -12.28
CA ARG A 152 -10.64 -15.06 -11.81
C ARG A 152 -10.31 -16.26 -12.68
N LYS A 153 -10.21 -17.44 -12.07
CA LYS A 153 -10.29 -18.73 -12.75
C LYS A 153 -11.70 -19.30 -12.59
N TYR A 154 -12.38 -19.55 -13.70
CA TYR A 154 -13.70 -20.19 -13.70
C TYR A 154 -13.52 -21.71 -13.76
N ARG A 155 -14.32 -22.47 -12.99
CA ARG A 155 -14.31 -23.95 -13.01
C ARG A 155 -14.95 -24.46 -14.30
N SER A 156 -14.26 -24.27 -15.42
CA SER A 156 -14.59 -24.81 -16.74
C SER A 156 -13.46 -24.61 -17.76
N GLU A 157 -12.23 -24.36 -17.31
CA GLU A 157 -11.03 -24.42 -18.17
C GLU A 157 -10.21 -25.63 -17.69
N ASP A 158 -10.54 -26.79 -18.27
CA ASP A 158 -9.65 -27.96 -18.39
C ASP A 158 -8.68 -27.74 -19.55
#